data_AF-A0A0S7XN78-F1
#
_entry.id   AF-A0A0S7XN78-F1
#
_cell.length_a   1.000
_cell.length_b   1.000
_cell.length_c   1.000
_cell.angle_alpha   90.00
_cell.angle_beta   90.00
_cell.angle_gamma   90.00
#
_symmetry.space_group_name_H-M   'P 1'
#
loop_
_entity.id
_entity.type
_entity.pdbx_description
1 polymer ?
#
loop_
_entity_poly.entity_id
_entity_poly.type
_entity_poly.pdbx_seq_one_letter_code
_entity_poly.pdbx_strand_id
1 'polypeptide(L)'
;MLRLWRFLNLPALAQFQYDHPMALFESRPGAGAREHVLRWHDPGGEDELAVTITGPSCQFDGDQVGPAVSAVRLRSGPVGISAALEGPSATETGERYPVRLVLANEGTETLTGGFRIGLNPGFSFGSDHPGGERFSLDVGATLERTLTIEREPSFSPDLMRICPYWSVPVTVDFLLVDHTFWLNTQVPIEKDVEARRGD
;
A
#
# COMPACT_ATOMS: atom_id res chain seq x y z
N MET A 1 12.18 0.25 -17.27
CA MET A 1 11.10 -0.76 -17.22
C MET A 1 11.43 -2.03 -16.40
N LEU A 2 12.59 -2.13 -15.73
CA LEU A 2 13.04 -3.32 -14.98
C LEU A 2 12.81 -3.26 -13.44
N ARG A 3 12.27 -2.16 -12.91
CA ARG A 3 12.07 -1.99 -11.45
C ARG A 3 10.68 -2.38 -10.95
N LEU A 4 9.67 -2.45 -11.82
CA LEU A 4 8.30 -2.82 -11.44
C LEU A 4 8.18 -4.28 -10.96
N TRP A 5 9.00 -5.19 -11.50
CA TRP A 5 8.93 -6.63 -11.20
C TRP A 5 9.29 -6.98 -9.75
N ARG A 6 10.06 -6.14 -9.05
CA ARG A 6 10.32 -6.36 -7.60
C ARG A 6 9.12 -6.01 -6.71
N PHE A 7 8.16 -5.22 -7.21
CA PHE A 7 6.95 -4.84 -6.47
C PHE A 7 5.82 -5.86 -6.61
N LEU A 8 5.91 -6.80 -7.57
CA LEU A 8 4.89 -7.79 -7.84
C LEU A 8 5.19 -9.16 -7.26
N ASN A 9 6.12 -9.26 -6.30
CA ASN A 9 6.21 -10.45 -5.46
C ASN A 9 5.06 -10.41 -4.44
N LEU A 10 3.85 -10.60 -4.96
CA LEU A 10 2.61 -10.67 -4.22
C LEU A 10 2.23 -12.16 -4.17
N PRO A 11 2.24 -12.82 -3.00
CA PRO A 11 1.81 -14.20 -2.89
C PRO A 11 0.41 -14.42 -3.47
N ALA A 12 -0.49 -13.44 -3.33
CA ALA A 12 -1.80 -13.43 -3.97
C ALA A 12 -1.75 -13.53 -5.51
N LEU A 13 -0.78 -12.91 -6.19
CA LEU A 13 -0.64 -13.04 -7.65
C LEU A 13 -0.17 -14.44 -8.04
N ALA A 14 0.79 -15.00 -7.30
CA ALA A 14 1.28 -16.35 -7.55
C ALA A 14 0.16 -17.38 -7.36
N GLN A 15 -0.63 -17.24 -6.28
CA GLN A 15 -1.79 -18.09 -6.02
C GLN A 15 -2.85 -17.93 -7.12
N PHE A 16 -3.22 -16.71 -7.47
CA PHE A 16 -4.21 -16.45 -8.53
C PHE A 16 -3.80 -17.05 -9.88
N GLN A 17 -2.52 -16.92 -10.26
CA GLN A 17 -2.01 -17.52 -11.50
C GLN A 17 -1.93 -19.05 -11.45
N TYR A 18 -1.77 -19.62 -10.26
CA TYR A 18 -1.84 -21.07 -10.06
C TYR A 18 -3.27 -21.59 -10.25
N ASP A 19 -4.26 -20.90 -9.68
CA ASP A 19 -5.68 -21.26 -9.78
C ASP A 19 -6.26 -20.97 -11.17
N HIS A 20 -5.80 -19.89 -11.82
CA HIS A 20 -6.22 -19.45 -13.15
C HIS A 20 -5.02 -19.39 -14.12
N PRO A 21 -4.48 -20.54 -14.58
CA PRO A 21 -3.28 -20.57 -15.42
C PRO A 21 -3.47 -19.89 -16.78
N MET A 22 -4.72 -19.68 -17.21
CA MET A 22 -5.09 -19.00 -18.46
C MET A 22 -5.55 -17.55 -18.25
N ALA A 23 -5.30 -16.99 -17.06
CA ALA A 23 -5.63 -15.59 -16.79
C ALA A 23 -4.95 -14.64 -17.79
N LEU A 24 -5.73 -13.71 -18.30
CA LEU A 24 -5.26 -12.68 -19.23
C LEU A 24 -4.76 -11.47 -18.45
N PHE A 25 -3.63 -10.92 -18.87
CA PHE A 25 -3.03 -9.73 -18.27
C PHE A 25 -3.41 -8.46 -19.04
N GLU A 26 -3.85 -7.45 -18.32
CA GLU A 26 -4.16 -6.11 -18.81
C GLU A 26 -3.48 -5.05 -17.93
N SER A 27 -3.10 -3.94 -18.55
CA SER A 27 -2.45 -2.82 -17.89
C SER A 27 -3.11 -1.54 -18.38
N ARG A 28 -3.60 -0.71 -17.46
CA ARG A 28 -4.30 0.53 -17.80
C ARG A 28 -3.98 1.68 -16.84
N PRO A 29 -4.03 2.94 -17.30
CA PRO A 29 -4.02 4.09 -16.39
C PRO A 29 -5.12 3.96 -15.33
N GLY A 30 -4.80 4.32 -14.10
CA GLY A 30 -5.76 4.41 -12.99
C GLY A 30 -6.50 5.74 -12.97
N ALA A 31 -7.17 6.03 -11.86
CA ALA A 31 -7.91 7.30 -11.69
C ALA A 31 -6.97 8.49 -11.44
N GLY A 32 -5.88 8.26 -10.70
CA GLY A 32 -4.86 9.27 -10.45
C GLY A 32 -3.88 9.47 -11.61
N ALA A 33 -3.31 10.69 -11.71
CA ALA A 33 -2.34 11.05 -12.74
C ALA A 33 -1.04 10.21 -12.74
N ARG A 34 -0.75 9.53 -11.63
CA ARG A 34 0.41 8.63 -11.45
C ARG A 34 0.00 7.25 -10.99
N GLU A 35 -1.22 6.86 -11.34
CA GLU A 35 -1.80 5.58 -10.97
C GLU A 35 -1.83 4.66 -12.18
N HIS A 36 -1.49 3.41 -11.95
CA HIS A 36 -1.57 2.36 -12.96
C HIS A 36 -2.19 1.11 -12.34
N VAL A 37 -3.15 0.53 -13.04
CA VAL A 37 -3.84 -0.69 -12.60
C VAL A 37 -3.34 -1.85 -13.46
N LEU A 38 -2.76 -2.82 -12.79
CA LEU A 38 -2.40 -4.12 -13.37
C LEU A 38 -3.49 -5.11 -13.04
N ARG A 39 -4.03 -5.80 -14.04
CA ARG A 39 -5.19 -6.67 -13.90
C ARG A 39 -4.91 -8.03 -14.52
N TRP A 40 -5.25 -9.08 -13.79
CA TRP A 40 -5.29 -10.47 -14.26
C TRP A 40 -6.72 -10.96 -14.12
N HIS A 41 -7.32 -11.47 -15.19
CA HIS A 41 -8.71 -11.98 -15.14
C HIS A 41 -8.83 -13.33 -15.83
N ASP A 42 -9.69 -14.19 -15.31
CA ASP A 42 -10.02 -15.46 -15.95
C ASP A 42 -11.01 -15.23 -17.11
N PRO A 43 -10.63 -15.50 -18.37
CA PRO A 43 -11.53 -15.30 -19.50
C PRO A 43 -12.79 -16.20 -19.47
N GLY A 44 -12.78 -17.27 -18.66
CA GLY A 44 -13.90 -18.19 -18.51
C GLY A 44 -14.82 -17.88 -17.33
N GLY A 45 -14.49 -16.88 -16.48
CA GLY A 45 -15.19 -16.64 -15.21
C GLY A 45 -15.25 -15.17 -14.81
N GLU A 46 -15.64 -14.92 -13.57
CA GLU A 46 -15.64 -13.58 -12.96
C GLU A 46 -14.41 -13.31 -12.09
N ASP A 47 -13.50 -14.28 -12.00
CA ASP A 47 -12.34 -14.20 -11.11
C ASP A 47 -11.29 -13.24 -11.67
N GLU A 48 -10.78 -12.39 -10.78
CA GLU A 48 -9.93 -11.27 -11.12
C GLU A 48 -9.02 -10.88 -9.96
N LEU A 49 -7.76 -10.59 -10.27
CA LEU A 49 -6.84 -9.86 -9.40
C LEU A 49 -6.46 -8.54 -10.07
N ALA A 50 -6.73 -7.42 -9.38
CA ALA A 50 -6.26 -6.10 -9.78
C ALA A 50 -5.34 -5.53 -8.70
N VAL A 51 -4.24 -4.92 -9.13
CA VAL A 51 -3.23 -4.28 -8.29
C VAL A 51 -3.05 -2.85 -8.77
N THR A 52 -3.27 -1.89 -7.88
CA THR A 52 -3.05 -0.48 -8.16
C THR A 52 -1.65 -0.09 -7.70
N ILE A 53 -0.85 0.39 -8.66
CA ILE A 53 0.47 0.93 -8.42
C ILE A 53 0.40 2.45 -8.55
N THR A 54 0.94 3.15 -7.57
CA THR A 54 1.06 4.61 -7.57
C THR A 54 2.52 5.03 -7.55
N GLY A 55 2.76 6.26 -8.02
CA GLY A 55 4.07 6.88 -7.97
C GLY A 55 4.92 6.69 -9.23
N PRO A 56 6.07 7.37 -9.29
CA PRO A 56 6.97 7.38 -10.44
C PRO A 56 7.80 6.09 -10.56
N SER A 57 8.45 5.93 -11.71
CA SER A 57 9.41 4.85 -11.92
C SER A 57 10.80 5.10 -11.31
N CYS A 58 11.12 6.36 -10.97
CA CYS A 58 12.37 6.76 -10.33
C CYS A 58 12.23 8.07 -9.54
N GLN A 59 13.24 8.38 -8.70
CA GLN A 59 13.24 9.55 -7.80
C GLN A 59 13.21 10.90 -8.54
N PHE A 60 13.84 10.97 -9.71
CA PHE A 60 13.93 12.21 -10.49
C PHE A 60 12.60 12.60 -11.15
N ASP A 61 11.75 11.62 -11.47
CA ASP A 61 10.44 11.83 -12.09
C ASP A 61 9.31 11.97 -11.06
N GLY A 62 9.69 12.01 -9.78
CA GLY A 62 8.83 11.53 -8.70
C GLY A 62 8.16 12.52 -7.82
N ASP A 63 8.49 13.81 -7.94
CA ASP A 63 8.15 14.83 -6.94
C ASP A 63 8.32 14.32 -5.50
N GLN A 64 9.34 13.50 -5.24
CA GLN A 64 9.59 12.94 -3.90
C GLN A 64 8.49 11.96 -3.42
N VAL A 65 7.92 11.19 -4.35
CA VAL A 65 7.05 10.06 -4.04
C VAL A 65 7.68 8.80 -4.62
N GLY A 66 7.82 7.75 -3.84
CA GLY A 66 8.28 6.45 -4.35
C GLY A 66 7.17 5.63 -5.00
N PRO A 67 7.49 4.64 -5.82
CA PRO A 67 6.51 3.67 -6.29
C PRO A 67 5.90 2.87 -5.13
N ALA A 68 4.61 2.59 -5.21
CA ALA A 68 3.83 1.92 -4.18
C ALA A 68 2.74 1.01 -4.79
N VAL A 69 2.51 -0.15 -4.19
CA VAL A 69 1.32 -0.99 -4.36
C VAL A 69 0.28 -0.48 -3.37
N SER A 70 -0.51 0.50 -3.79
CA SER A 70 -1.41 1.22 -2.89
C SER A 70 -2.78 0.57 -2.74
N ALA A 71 -3.18 -0.31 -3.67
CA ALA A 71 -4.41 -1.07 -3.53
C ALA A 71 -4.35 -2.44 -4.20
N VAL A 72 -5.15 -3.36 -3.68
CA VAL A 72 -5.39 -4.70 -4.23
C VAL A 72 -6.89 -4.95 -4.24
N ARG A 73 -7.39 -5.51 -5.33
CA ARG A 73 -8.73 -6.09 -5.42
C ARG A 73 -8.61 -7.52 -5.91
N LEU A 74 -9.19 -8.47 -5.20
CA LEU A 74 -9.16 -9.88 -5.53
C LEU A 74 -10.59 -10.43 -5.51
N ARG A 75 -10.95 -11.15 -6.55
CA ARG A 75 -12.12 -12.01 -6.64
C ARG A 75 -11.65 -13.39 -7.09
N SER A 76 -11.93 -14.41 -6.29
CA SER A 76 -11.62 -15.80 -6.61
C SER A 76 -12.65 -16.72 -5.95
N GLY A 77 -13.59 -17.23 -6.74
CA GLY A 77 -14.72 -18.01 -6.25
C GLY A 77 -15.52 -17.25 -5.17
N PRO A 78 -15.68 -17.78 -3.94
CA PRO A 78 -16.40 -17.10 -2.86
C PRO A 78 -15.63 -15.93 -2.23
N VAL A 79 -14.33 -15.80 -2.51
CA VAL A 79 -13.48 -14.76 -1.93
C VAL A 79 -13.61 -13.48 -2.74
N GLY A 80 -13.89 -12.37 -2.05
CA GLY A 80 -13.90 -11.03 -2.62
C GLY A 80 -13.27 -10.05 -1.63
N ILE A 81 -12.19 -9.39 -2.02
CA ILE A 81 -11.41 -8.50 -1.16
C ILE A 81 -11.11 -7.23 -1.94
N SER A 82 -11.31 -6.08 -1.29
CA SER A 82 -10.75 -4.79 -1.73
C SER A 82 -9.96 -4.20 -0.57
N ALA A 83 -8.70 -3.87 -0.80
CA ALA A 83 -7.82 -3.29 0.20
C ALA A 83 -7.06 -2.10 -0.36
N ALA A 84 -6.94 -1.03 0.42
CA ALA A 84 -6.23 0.19 0.04
C ALA A 84 -5.44 0.76 1.22
N LEU A 85 -4.29 1.35 0.91
CA LEU A 85 -3.43 2.08 1.85
C LEU A 85 -3.14 3.47 1.30
N GLU A 86 -3.67 4.48 1.97
CA GLU A 86 -3.69 5.86 1.52
C GLU A 86 -2.85 6.73 2.46
N GLY A 87 -1.82 7.37 1.91
CA GLY A 87 -1.07 8.42 2.59
C GLY A 87 -1.57 9.80 2.16
N PRO A 88 -1.33 10.86 2.95
CA PRO A 88 -1.59 12.22 2.52
C PRO A 88 -0.69 12.58 1.33
N SER A 89 -1.15 13.53 0.51
CA SER A 89 -0.41 14.00 -0.67
C SER A 89 0.90 14.68 -0.32
N ALA A 90 0.98 15.30 0.84
CA ALA A 90 2.16 15.91 1.42
C ALA A 90 1.92 16.10 2.92
N THR A 91 3.00 16.17 3.69
CA THR A 91 2.98 16.50 5.11
C THR A 91 4.21 17.33 5.41
N GLU A 92 4.07 18.31 6.30
CA GLU A 92 5.21 19.04 6.83
C GLU A 92 6.21 18.08 7.48
N THR A 93 7.44 18.56 7.74
CA THR A 93 8.40 17.87 8.62
C THR A 93 7.91 17.96 10.07
N GLY A 94 6.73 17.42 10.34
CA GLY A 94 6.11 17.32 11.64
C GLY A 94 6.50 16.03 12.35
N GLU A 95 5.96 15.84 13.54
CA GLU A 95 6.17 14.61 14.31
C GLU A 95 5.19 13.50 13.91
N ARG A 96 4.09 13.80 13.21
CA ARG A 96 2.96 12.88 13.00
C ARG A 96 2.52 12.80 11.54
N TYR A 97 2.31 11.58 11.07
CA TYR A 97 1.93 11.28 9.69
C TYR A 97 0.72 10.34 9.68
N PRO A 98 -0.47 10.81 9.29
CA PRO A 98 -1.65 9.97 9.23
C PRO A 98 -1.59 9.08 7.98
N VAL A 99 -2.01 7.82 8.08
CA VAL A 99 -2.18 6.90 6.96
C VAL A 99 -3.48 6.15 7.14
N ARG A 100 -4.30 6.08 6.10
CA ARG A 100 -5.59 5.39 6.14
C ARG A 100 -5.47 4.01 5.51
N LEU A 101 -5.91 3.01 6.26
CA LEU A 101 -6.05 1.63 5.83
C LEU A 101 -7.54 1.31 5.65
N VAL A 102 -7.88 0.74 4.51
CA VAL A 102 -9.22 0.26 4.19
C VAL A 102 -9.12 -1.20 3.76
N LEU A 103 -9.97 -2.06 4.32
CA LEU A 103 -10.16 -3.44 3.90
C LEU A 103 -11.65 -3.75 3.87
N ALA A 104 -12.17 -4.14 2.71
CA ALA A 104 -13.57 -4.52 2.52
C ALA A 104 -13.68 -5.98 2.09
N ASN A 105 -14.68 -6.67 2.64
CA ASN A 105 -15.09 -8.00 2.21
C ASN A 105 -16.21 -7.90 1.17
N GLU A 106 -15.86 -8.11 -0.10
CA GLU A 106 -16.79 -8.15 -1.24
C GLU A 106 -17.19 -9.58 -1.62
N GLY A 107 -16.77 -10.59 -0.86
CA GLY A 107 -17.03 -12.00 -1.10
C GLY A 107 -18.41 -12.44 -0.61
N THR A 108 -18.60 -13.76 -0.57
CA THR A 108 -19.84 -14.38 -0.09
C THR A 108 -19.68 -15.03 1.29
N GLU A 109 -18.48 -15.03 1.84
CA GLU A 109 -18.15 -15.64 3.13
C GLU A 109 -17.48 -14.63 4.07
N THR A 110 -17.52 -14.89 5.38
CA THR A 110 -16.85 -14.06 6.38
C THR A 110 -15.33 -14.10 6.19
N LEU A 111 -14.71 -12.94 6.05
CA LEU A 111 -13.27 -12.80 5.89
C LEU A 111 -12.60 -12.74 7.26
N THR A 112 -11.74 -13.72 7.55
CA THR A 112 -10.95 -13.76 8.80
C THR A 112 -9.47 -13.64 8.49
N GLY A 113 -8.76 -12.89 9.31
CA GLY A 113 -7.31 -12.74 9.15
C GLY A 113 -6.70 -11.81 10.18
N GLY A 114 -5.56 -11.26 9.83
CA GLY A 114 -4.93 -10.16 10.54
C GLY A 114 -4.02 -9.37 9.62
N PHE A 115 -3.46 -8.28 10.14
CA PHE A 115 -2.47 -7.52 9.42
C PHE A 115 -1.29 -7.15 10.31
N ARG A 116 -0.12 -6.99 9.70
CA ARG A 116 1.09 -6.50 10.33
C ARG A 116 1.53 -5.24 9.61
N ILE A 117 2.06 -4.28 10.35
CA ILE A 117 2.49 -3.02 9.78
C ILE A 117 4.00 -2.89 10.01
N GLY A 118 4.73 -2.72 8.92
CA GLY A 118 6.17 -2.46 8.92
C GLY A 118 6.45 -0.97 8.76
N LEU A 119 7.26 -0.44 9.67
CA LEU A 119 7.83 0.91 9.60
C LEU A 119 9.35 0.82 9.46
N ASN A 120 9.95 1.82 8.82
CA ASN A 120 11.40 1.96 8.79
C ASN A 120 11.95 2.40 10.15
N PRO A 121 13.25 2.15 10.43
CA PRO A 121 13.91 2.66 11.63
C PRO A 121 13.74 4.18 11.77
N GLY A 122 13.51 4.64 13.00
CA GLY A 122 13.27 6.07 13.29
C GLY A 122 11.81 6.48 13.25
N PHE A 123 10.90 5.55 12.99
CA PHE A 123 9.46 5.77 13.05
C PHE A 123 8.80 4.75 13.97
N SER A 124 7.84 5.23 14.74
CA SER A 124 6.99 4.43 15.59
C SER A 124 5.52 4.69 15.25
N PHE A 125 4.63 3.88 15.81
CA PHE A 125 3.24 4.31 15.91
C PHE A 125 3.10 5.28 17.08
N GLY A 126 2.06 6.11 17.05
CA GLY A 126 1.63 6.82 18.25
C GLY A 126 1.13 5.87 19.33
N SER A 127 0.34 6.39 20.27
CA SER A 127 -0.19 5.60 21.39
C SER A 127 -1.03 4.38 20.98
N ASP A 128 -1.60 4.41 19.78
CA ASP A 128 -2.36 3.29 19.22
C ASP A 128 -1.42 2.43 18.37
N HIS A 129 -1.12 1.21 18.83
CA HIS A 129 -0.35 0.24 18.06
C HIS A 129 -1.28 -0.81 17.42
N PRO A 130 -1.69 -0.62 16.16
CA PRO A 130 -2.58 -1.56 15.46
C PRO A 130 -1.85 -2.79 14.88
N GLY A 131 -0.55 -2.95 15.13
CA GLY A 131 0.22 -4.07 14.57
C GLY A 131 -0.22 -5.43 15.13
N GLY A 132 -0.56 -6.37 14.24
CA GLY A 132 -0.90 -7.75 14.62
C GLY A 132 -2.36 -7.96 15.03
N GLU A 133 -3.24 -6.98 14.79
CA GLU A 133 -4.67 -7.09 15.07
C GLU A 133 -5.29 -8.20 14.19
N ARG A 134 -6.02 -9.11 14.83
CA ARG A 134 -6.89 -10.07 14.13
C ARG A 134 -8.23 -9.41 13.87
N PHE A 135 -8.82 -9.69 12.72
CA PHE A 135 -10.16 -9.23 12.39
C PHE A 135 -11.02 -10.37 11.85
N SER A 136 -12.32 -10.16 11.97
CA SER A 136 -13.37 -10.94 11.30
C SER A 136 -14.32 -9.93 10.66
N LEU A 137 -14.50 -10.02 9.35
CA LEU A 137 -15.32 -9.11 8.56
C LEU A 137 -16.44 -9.88 7.89
N ASP A 138 -17.67 -9.59 8.28
CA ASP A 138 -18.86 -10.15 7.64
C ASP A 138 -18.95 -9.73 6.16
N VAL A 139 -19.78 -10.43 5.41
CA VAL A 139 -20.04 -10.13 3.99
C VAL A 139 -20.52 -8.69 3.83
N GLY A 140 -19.85 -7.93 2.97
CA GLY A 140 -20.14 -6.50 2.73
C GLY A 140 -19.59 -5.56 3.80
N ALA A 141 -18.96 -6.06 4.86
CA ALA A 141 -18.38 -5.22 5.90
C ALA A 141 -17.05 -4.59 5.44
N THR A 142 -16.73 -3.43 6.02
CA THR A 142 -15.48 -2.70 5.78
C THR A 142 -14.80 -2.41 7.12
N LEU A 143 -13.51 -2.75 7.20
CA LEU A 143 -12.58 -2.30 8.21
C LEU A 143 -11.90 -1.02 7.73
N GLU A 144 -12.06 0.07 8.47
CA GLU A 144 -11.28 1.29 8.28
C GLU A 144 -10.46 1.61 9.54
N ARG A 145 -9.21 2.02 9.31
CA ARG A 145 -8.29 2.44 10.37
C ARG A 145 -7.45 3.62 9.91
N THR A 146 -7.25 4.58 10.81
CA THR A 146 -6.27 5.64 10.62
C THR A 146 -5.08 5.36 11.52
N LEU A 147 -3.93 5.13 10.91
CA LEU A 147 -2.64 4.91 11.54
C LEU A 147 -1.99 6.28 11.73
N THR A 148 -1.56 6.60 12.95
CA THR A 148 -0.71 7.78 13.19
C THR A 148 0.72 7.31 13.38
N ILE A 149 1.58 7.65 12.44
CA ILE A 149 3.01 7.33 12.48
C ILE A 149 3.74 8.51 13.07
N GLU A 150 4.62 8.26 14.02
CA GLU A 150 5.42 9.28 14.66
C GLU A 150 6.89 9.13 14.32
N ARG A 151 7.61 10.25 14.15
CA ARG A 151 9.07 10.22 14.07
C ARG A 151 9.64 10.11 15.48
N GLU A 152 10.55 9.18 15.68
CA GLU A 152 11.23 9.04 16.97
C GLU A 152 12.04 10.32 17.28
N PRO A 153 12.01 10.84 18.52
CA PRO A 153 12.76 12.04 18.87
C PRO A 153 14.28 11.92 18.66
N SER A 154 14.81 10.69 18.76
CA SER A 154 16.22 10.34 18.52
C SER A 154 16.58 10.30 17.03
N PHE A 155 15.59 10.24 16.13
CA PHE A 155 15.83 10.14 14.70
C PHE A 155 16.07 11.52 14.10
N SER A 156 17.32 11.78 13.69
CA SER A 156 17.72 13.06 13.14
C SER A 156 16.88 13.40 11.89
N PRO A 157 16.26 14.60 11.81
CA PRO A 157 15.55 15.03 10.62
C PRO A 157 16.48 15.12 9.40
N ASP A 158 17.79 15.30 9.58
CA ASP A 158 18.74 15.28 8.46
C ASP A 158 18.86 13.90 7.81
N LEU A 159 18.56 12.82 8.55
CA LEU A 159 18.51 11.47 7.98
C LEU A 159 17.24 11.26 7.13
N MET A 160 16.21 12.10 7.27
CA MET A 160 15.09 12.12 6.32
C MET A 160 15.54 12.50 4.91
N ARG A 161 16.62 13.29 4.79
CA ARG A 161 17.18 13.69 3.48
C ARG A 161 17.78 12.52 2.71
N ILE A 162 18.17 11.46 3.42
CA ILE A 162 18.70 10.23 2.81
C ILE A 162 17.63 9.14 2.67
N CYS A 163 16.41 9.35 3.20
CA CYS A 163 15.29 8.47 2.89
C CYS A 163 15.03 8.51 1.38
N PRO A 164 14.92 7.33 0.72
CA PRO A 164 14.54 7.27 -0.68
C PRO A 164 13.26 8.08 -0.89
N TYR A 165 13.27 8.95 -1.89
CA TYR A 165 12.13 9.80 -2.23
C TYR A 165 11.69 10.82 -1.16
N TRP A 166 12.43 11.09 -0.08
CA TRP A 166 12.01 12.08 0.95
C TRP A 166 10.59 11.80 1.51
N SER A 167 10.28 10.52 1.69
CA SER A 167 8.98 10.07 2.16
C SER A 167 9.11 9.11 3.33
N VAL A 168 8.05 8.99 4.13
CA VAL A 168 7.90 7.94 5.13
C VAL A 168 7.27 6.72 4.44
N PRO A 169 8.02 5.61 4.27
CA PRO A 169 7.46 4.39 3.71
C PRO A 169 6.66 3.65 4.78
N VAL A 170 5.49 3.18 4.40
CA VAL A 170 4.60 2.40 5.28
C VAL A 170 4.19 1.16 4.53
N THR A 171 4.37 -0.01 5.15
CA THR A 171 3.99 -1.29 4.56
C THR A 171 2.99 -2.00 5.46
N VAL A 172 1.95 -2.57 4.89
CA VAL A 172 0.96 -3.39 5.59
C VAL A 172 0.89 -4.75 4.93
N ASP A 173 1.25 -5.80 5.69
CA ASP A 173 1.10 -7.20 5.27
C ASP A 173 -0.24 -7.73 5.78
N PHE A 174 -1.09 -8.18 4.85
CA PHE A 174 -2.34 -8.86 5.17
C PHE A 174 -2.13 -10.36 5.17
N LEU A 175 -2.55 -11.00 6.24
CA LEU A 175 -2.47 -12.44 6.48
C LEU A 175 -3.89 -12.98 6.61
N LEU A 176 -4.44 -13.43 5.49
CA LEU A 176 -5.73 -14.13 5.44
C LEU A 176 -5.49 -15.63 5.47
N VAL A 177 -6.54 -16.42 5.72
CA VAL A 177 -6.44 -17.89 5.83
C VAL A 177 -5.73 -18.50 4.61
N ASP A 178 -6.14 -18.11 3.41
CA ASP A 178 -5.62 -18.69 2.15
C ASP A 178 -4.89 -17.67 1.26
N HIS A 179 -4.81 -16.41 1.68
CA HIS A 179 -4.29 -15.33 0.85
C HIS A 179 -3.34 -14.45 1.66
N THR A 180 -2.24 -14.04 1.03
CA THR A 180 -1.32 -13.07 1.60
C THR A 180 -0.97 -12.04 0.53
N PHE A 181 -1.07 -10.78 0.90
CA PHE A 181 -0.65 -9.66 0.07
C PHE A 181 -0.14 -8.55 0.96
N TRP A 182 0.59 -7.62 0.37
CA TRP A 182 1.08 -6.45 1.08
C TRP A 182 0.70 -5.21 0.29
N LEU A 183 0.40 -4.15 1.02
CA LEU A 183 0.22 -2.81 0.49
C LEU A 183 1.37 -1.95 1.01
N ASN A 184 1.78 -0.97 0.24
CA ASN A 184 2.63 0.09 0.77
C ASN A 184 2.18 1.46 0.28
N THR A 185 2.60 2.47 1.01
CA THR A 185 2.43 3.87 0.62
C THR A 185 3.67 4.65 1.01
N GLN A 186 3.83 5.82 0.39
CA GLN A 186 4.92 6.75 0.63
C GLN A 186 4.29 8.06 1.03
N VAL A 187 4.50 8.47 2.27
CA VAL A 187 3.99 9.73 2.79
C VAL A 187 5.03 10.83 2.51
N PRO A 188 4.81 11.74 1.54
CA PRO A 188 5.84 12.69 1.11
C PRO A 188 6.04 13.79 2.14
N ILE A 189 7.28 14.15 2.43
CA ILE A 189 7.60 15.23 3.37
C ILE A 189 7.90 16.51 2.59
N GLU A 190 7.22 17.59 2.94
CA GLU A 190 7.48 18.90 2.40
C GLU A 190 8.91 19.33 2.75
N LYS A 191 9.67 19.75 1.73
CA LYS A 191 10.93 20.43 1.98
C LYS A 191 10.64 21.73 2.67
N ASP A 192 11.30 21.99 3.80
CA ASP A 192 11.45 23.37 4.29
C ASP A 192 12.09 24.20 3.16
N VAL A 193 11.26 24.99 2.47
CA VAL A 193 11.67 25.85 1.37
C VAL A 193 12.58 26.98 1.86
N GLU A 194 12.71 27.16 3.18
CA GLU A 194 13.42 28.28 3.78
C GLU A 194 14.95 28.24 3.66
N ALA A 195 15.57 27.10 3.33
CA ALA A 195 17.03 27.02 3.19
C ALA A 195 17.59 27.50 1.83
N ARG A 196 16.75 28.00 0.90
CA ARG A 196 17.19 28.49 -0.43
C ARG A 196 17.04 30.00 -0.63
N ARG A 197 16.69 30.77 0.40
CA ARG A 197 16.59 32.24 0.35
C ARG A 197 17.72 32.97 1.08
N GLY A 198 18.74 32.26 1.53
CA GLY A 198 19.89 32.83 2.24
C GLY A 198 21.22 32.36 1.67
N ASP A 199 21.45 32.60 0.38
CA ASP A 199 22.78 32.71 -0.24
C ASP A 199 22.73 33.81 -1.32
#